data_AF-A0A2X5NN67-F1
#
_entry.id   AF-A0A2X5NN67-F1
#
_cell.length_a   1.000
_cell.length_b   1.000
_cell.length_c   1.000
_cell.angle_alpha   90.00
_cell.angle_beta   90.00
_cell.angle_gamma   90.00
#
_symmetry.space_group_name_H-M   'P 1'
#
loop_
_entity.id
_entity.type
_entity.pdbx_description
1 polymer ?
#
loop_
_entity_poly.entity_id
_entity_poly.type
_entity_poly.pdbx_seq_one_letter_code
_entity_poly.pdbx_strand_id
1 'polypeptide(L)'
;MTEKRTWREYSESLSRQLALRTFSGNDRISLYDDLAFLLENQFKLADAISTLIISDRSANSPRVYCLQDIAAALTCGMSLDKGLRGWVPEQELLLLGAGSVTVTLLPLSDAP
;
A
#
# COMPACT_ATOMS: atom_id res chain seq x y z
N MET A 1 -24.71 28.02 -5.08
CA MET A 1 -24.65 26.59 -4.69
C MET A 1 -23.22 26.09 -4.89
N THR A 2 -22.31 26.41 -3.96
CA THR A 2 -20.86 26.10 -4.12
C THR A 2 -20.21 25.68 -2.81
N GLU A 3 -20.87 25.92 -1.67
CA GLU A 3 -20.28 25.71 -0.33
C GLU A 3 -20.30 24.24 0.13
N LYS A 4 -21.19 23.40 -0.42
CA LYS A 4 -21.27 21.98 -0.01
C LYS A 4 -20.16 21.10 -0.60
N ARG A 5 -19.43 21.55 -1.64
CA ARG A 5 -18.31 20.78 -2.23
C ARG A 5 -17.04 20.89 -1.40
N THR A 6 -16.73 22.11 -0.95
CA THR A 6 -15.46 22.43 -0.28
C THR A 6 -15.27 21.67 1.03
N TRP A 7 -16.35 21.44 1.80
CA TRP A 7 -16.25 20.70 3.07
C TRP A 7 -15.93 19.23 2.88
N ARG A 8 -16.40 18.59 1.79
CA ARG A 8 -16.08 17.19 1.53
C ARG A 8 -14.61 17.03 1.14
N GLU A 9 -14.13 17.83 0.20
CA GLU A 9 -12.74 17.80 -0.25
C GLU A 9 -11.76 18.14 0.90
N TYR A 10 -12.13 19.10 1.75
CA TYR A 10 -11.35 19.41 2.95
C TYR A 10 -11.36 18.25 3.97
N SER A 11 -12.51 17.61 4.17
CA SER A 11 -12.61 16.45 5.07
C SER A 11 -11.85 15.23 4.56
N GLU A 12 -11.80 15.00 3.25
CA GLU A 12 -11.05 13.88 2.64
C GLU A 12 -9.54 14.12 2.72
N SER A 13 -9.08 15.34 2.43
CA SER A 13 -7.67 15.69 2.59
C SER A 13 -7.21 15.62 4.05
N LEU A 14 -8.04 16.04 5.01
CA LEU A 14 -7.76 15.90 6.44
C LEU A 14 -7.76 14.42 6.87
N SER A 15 -8.76 13.64 6.44
CA SER A 15 -8.83 12.19 6.71
C SER A 15 -7.60 11.47 6.18
N ARG A 16 -7.12 11.83 4.99
CA ARG A 16 -5.88 11.30 4.40
C ARG A 16 -4.64 11.68 5.19
N GLN A 17 -4.54 12.94 5.64
CA GLN A 17 -3.41 13.39 6.47
C GLN A 17 -3.40 12.71 7.84
N LEU A 18 -4.58 12.56 8.46
CA LEU A 18 -4.73 11.81 9.70
C LEU A 18 -4.36 10.35 9.49
N ALA A 19 -4.82 9.74 8.40
CA ALA A 19 -4.52 8.37 8.06
C ALA A 19 -3.01 8.11 7.92
N LEU A 20 -2.27 9.00 7.25
CA LEU A 20 -0.82 8.91 7.15
C LEU A 20 -0.11 9.02 8.51
N ARG A 21 -0.72 9.70 9.48
CA ARG A 21 -0.19 9.86 10.84
C ARG A 21 -0.61 8.74 11.79
N THR A 22 -1.75 8.11 11.57
CA THR A 22 -2.29 7.03 12.41
C THR A 22 -1.94 5.64 11.92
N PHE A 23 -1.38 5.52 10.71
CA PHE A 23 -0.91 4.24 10.16
C PHE A 23 0.22 3.67 11.04
N SER A 24 -0.16 2.75 11.93
CA SER A 24 0.73 2.19 12.94
C SER A 24 1.43 0.95 12.40
N GLY A 25 2.54 0.56 13.03
CA GLY A 25 3.28 -0.66 12.65
C GLY A 25 2.40 -1.92 12.67
N ASN A 26 1.40 -1.98 13.56
CA ASN A 26 0.46 -3.10 13.65
C ASN A 26 -0.50 -3.17 12.44
N ASP A 27 -1.07 -2.02 12.02
CA ASP A 27 -1.95 -1.95 10.84
C ASP A 27 -1.21 -2.39 9.56
N ARG A 28 0.07 -2.03 9.51
CA ARG A 28 0.97 -2.35 8.41
C ARG A 28 1.36 -3.83 8.37
N ILE A 29 1.63 -4.44 9.53
CA ILE A 29 1.85 -5.90 9.62
C ILE A 29 0.62 -6.64 9.13
N SER A 30 -0.57 -6.28 9.63
CA SER A 30 -1.81 -6.90 9.15
C SER A 30 -2.02 -6.68 7.65
N LEU A 31 -1.65 -5.52 7.10
CA LEU A 31 -1.79 -5.25 5.67
C LEU A 31 -0.85 -6.12 4.83
N TYR A 32 0.40 -6.31 5.26
CA TYR A 32 1.30 -7.22 4.58
C TYR A 32 0.86 -8.68 4.68
N ASP A 33 0.29 -9.08 5.82
CA ASP A 33 -0.23 -10.44 6.04
C ASP A 33 -1.42 -10.74 5.11
N ASP A 34 -2.37 -9.81 5.01
CA ASP A 34 -3.49 -9.90 4.07
C ASP A 34 -3.03 -9.92 2.61
N LEU A 35 -2.03 -9.10 2.26
CA LEU A 35 -1.44 -9.10 0.91
C LEU A 35 -0.71 -10.42 0.61
N ALA A 36 0.07 -10.94 1.54
CA ALA A 36 0.77 -12.21 1.40
C ALA A 36 -0.23 -13.35 1.20
N PHE A 37 -1.27 -13.42 2.03
CA PHE A 37 -2.33 -14.43 1.91
C PHE A 37 -3.01 -14.39 0.55
N LEU A 38 -3.32 -13.20 0.03
CA LEU A 38 -3.97 -13.07 -1.28
C LEU A 38 -3.03 -13.42 -2.44
N LEU A 39 -1.75 -13.03 -2.35
CA LEU A 39 -0.73 -13.38 -3.35
C LEU A 39 -0.44 -14.88 -3.38
N GLU A 40 -0.41 -15.55 -2.23
CA GLU A 40 -0.29 -17.02 -2.13
C GLU A 40 -1.46 -17.74 -2.81
N ASN A 41 -2.66 -17.14 -2.81
CA ASN A 41 -3.84 -17.66 -3.49
C ASN A 41 -3.88 -17.36 -5.00
N GLN A 42 -2.76 -16.98 -5.63
CA GLN A 42 -2.63 -16.67 -7.06
C GLN A 42 -3.52 -15.49 -7.53
N PHE A 43 -3.99 -14.64 -6.62
CA PHE A 43 -4.70 -13.44 -7.01
C PHE A 43 -3.72 -12.44 -7.63
N LYS A 44 -4.15 -11.81 -8.72
CA LYS A 44 -3.44 -10.65 -9.26
C LYS A 44 -3.46 -9.56 -8.19
N LEU A 45 -2.31 -8.92 -7.99
CA LEU A 45 -2.11 -7.90 -6.96
C LEU A 45 -3.17 -6.78 -7.03
N ALA A 46 -3.60 -6.40 -8.24
CA ALA A 46 -4.69 -5.43 -8.45
C ALA A 46 -6.08 -5.93 -8.00
N ASP A 47 -6.40 -7.21 -8.24
CA ASP A 47 -7.66 -7.82 -7.80
C ASP A 47 -7.65 -8.00 -6.27
N ALA A 48 -6.52 -8.45 -5.71
CA ALA A 48 -6.32 -8.61 -4.27
C ALA A 48 -6.57 -7.29 -3.52
N ILE A 49 -5.99 -6.18 -4.00
CA ILE A 49 -6.17 -4.86 -3.41
C ILE A 49 -7.62 -4.40 -3.52
N SER A 50 -8.26 -4.62 -4.67
CA SER A 50 -9.66 -4.27 -4.86
C SER A 50 -10.56 -5.06 -3.90
N THR A 51 -10.28 -6.34 -3.69
CA THR A 51 -10.97 -7.17 -2.70
C THR A 51 -10.76 -6.66 -1.28
N LEU A 52 -9.54 -6.22 -0.91
CA LEU A 52 -9.29 -5.65 0.41
C LEU A 52 -10.02 -4.33 0.64
N ILE A 53 -10.09 -3.45 -0.37
CA ILE A 53 -10.85 -2.19 -0.31
C ILE A 53 -12.34 -2.48 -0.11
N ILE A 54 -12.89 -3.48 -0.80
CA ILE A 54 -14.31 -3.86 -0.71
C ILE A 54 -14.62 -4.58 0.61
N SER A 55 -13.66 -5.37 1.12
CA SER A 55 -13.78 -6.12 2.37
C SER A 55 -13.69 -5.23 3.60
N ASP A 56 -12.99 -4.10 3.50
CA ASP A 56 -12.85 -3.16 4.60
C ASP A 56 -14.17 -2.45 4.89
N ARG A 57 -14.67 -2.59 6.12
CA ARG A 57 -15.94 -2.00 6.57
C ARG A 57 -15.85 -0.49 6.78
N SER A 58 -14.65 0.07 6.84
CA SER A 58 -14.40 1.47 7.14
C SER A 58 -13.72 2.15 5.96
N ALA A 59 -14.53 2.75 5.10
CA ALA A 59 -14.06 3.50 3.92
C ALA A 59 -13.06 4.63 4.26
N ASN A 60 -13.03 5.09 5.52
CA ASN A 60 -12.12 6.13 6.01
C ASN A 60 -10.93 5.58 6.83
N SER A 61 -10.70 4.27 6.83
CA SER A 61 -9.54 3.68 7.51
C SER A 61 -8.25 4.03 6.78
N PRO A 62 -7.13 4.21 7.51
CA PRO A 62 -5.84 4.52 6.89
C PRO A 62 -5.37 3.41 5.94
N ARG A 63 -5.76 2.17 6.26
CA ARG A 63 -5.59 1.00 5.40
C ARG A 63 -6.24 1.16 4.03
N VAL A 64 -7.48 1.67 3.96
CA VAL A 64 -8.23 1.83 2.71
C VAL A 64 -7.59 2.90 1.82
N TYR A 65 -7.20 4.04 2.41
CA TYR A 65 -6.49 5.08 1.66
C TYR A 65 -5.14 4.60 1.11
N CYS A 66 -4.39 3.82 1.90
CA CYS A 66 -3.15 3.19 1.45
C CYS A 66 -3.41 2.24 0.26
N LEU A 67 -4.39 1.36 0.37
CA LEU A 67 -4.77 0.44 -0.70
C LEU A 67 -5.25 1.16 -1.97
N GLN A 68 -5.96 2.29 -1.83
CA GLN A 68 -6.37 3.11 -2.98
C GLN A 68 -5.18 3.73 -3.71
N ASP A 69 -4.20 4.29 -2.98
CA ASP A 69 -2.98 4.83 -3.58
C ASP A 69 -2.18 3.73 -4.31
N ILE A 70 -2.13 2.53 -3.74
CA ILE A 70 -1.50 1.38 -4.39
C ILE A 70 -2.27 0.95 -5.65
N ALA A 71 -3.61 0.83 -5.57
CA ALA A 71 -4.44 0.49 -6.72
C ALA A 71 -4.26 1.50 -7.87
N ALA A 72 -4.19 2.78 -7.53
CA ALA A 72 -3.95 3.86 -8.50
C ALA A 72 -2.56 3.71 -9.14
N ALA A 73 -1.51 3.48 -8.34
CA ALA A 73 -0.16 3.26 -8.83
C ALA A 73 -0.09 2.07 -9.81
N LEU A 74 -0.69 0.93 -9.46
CA LEU A 74 -0.72 -0.27 -10.29
C LEU A 74 -1.52 -0.07 -11.59
N THR A 75 -2.63 0.67 -11.52
CA THR A 75 -3.45 1.00 -12.70
C THR A 75 -2.67 1.90 -13.66
N CYS A 76 -1.80 2.77 -13.13
CA CYS A 76 -0.87 3.58 -13.92
C CYS A 76 0.37 2.80 -14.40
N GLY A 77 0.47 1.49 -14.15
CA GLY A 77 1.62 0.66 -14.50
C GLY A 77 2.87 0.92 -13.65
N MET A 78 2.71 1.58 -12.50
CA MET A 78 3.79 1.79 -11.54
C MET A 78 3.91 0.59 -10.59
N SER A 79 5.07 0.48 -9.97
CA SER A 79 5.38 -0.59 -9.02
C SER A 79 4.74 -0.33 -7.63
N LEU A 80 4.56 -1.40 -6.87
CA LEU A 80 3.96 -1.39 -5.54
C LEU A 80 4.68 -0.43 -4.57
N ASP A 81 6.01 -0.30 -4.68
CA ASP A 81 6.81 0.66 -3.90
C ASP A 81 6.41 2.12 -4.14
N LYS A 82 5.96 2.47 -5.35
CA LYS A 82 5.48 3.83 -5.65
C LYS A 82 4.15 4.11 -4.99
N GLY A 83 3.26 3.13 -4.94
CA GLY A 83 1.96 3.22 -4.27
C GLY A 83 2.07 3.31 -2.74
N LEU A 84 3.04 2.63 -2.16
CA LEU A 84 3.32 2.66 -0.71
C LEU A 84 4.12 3.89 -0.27
N ARG A 85 4.59 4.71 -1.22
CA ARG A 85 5.45 5.85 -0.93
C ARG A 85 4.73 6.88 -0.07
N GLY A 86 5.23 7.09 1.15
CA GLY A 86 4.64 8.00 2.14
C GLY A 86 3.72 7.32 3.15
N TRP A 87 3.26 6.10 2.88
CA TRP A 87 2.51 5.27 3.84
C TRP A 87 3.42 4.47 4.76
N VAL A 88 4.55 4.00 4.22
CA VAL A 88 5.54 3.23 4.96
C VAL A 88 6.89 3.95 4.96
N PRO A 89 7.71 3.75 6.00
CA PRO A 89 9.05 4.33 6.07
C PRO A 89 9.90 3.89 4.89
N GLU A 90 10.84 4.75 4.51
CA GLU A 90 11.67 4.58 3.31
C GLU A 90 12.47 3.27 3.32
N GLN A 91 12.89 2.81 4.50
CA GLN A 91 13.57 1.54 4.70
C GLN A 91 12.73 0.33 4.24
N GLU A 92 11.41 0.39 4.39
CA GLU A 92 10.51 -0.69 3.93
C GLU A 92 10.21 -0.59 2.45
N LEU A 93 10.13 0.62 1.90
CA LEU A 93 10.03 0.81 0.45
C LEU A 93 11.26 0.23 -0.24
N LEU A 94 12.44 0.45 0.34
CA LEU A 94 13.69 -0.13 -0.14
C LEU A 94 13.67 -1.66 -0.02
N LEU A 95 13.14 -2.23 1.06
CA LEU A 95 13.01 -3.69 1.22
C LEU A 95 12.04 -4.30 0.21
N LEU A 96 10.91 -3.65 -0.07
CA LEU A 96 9.93 -4.09 -1.07
C LEU A 96 10.48 -3.98 -2.50
N GLY A 97 11.16 -2.88 -2.81
CA GLY A 97 11.87 -2.71 -4.08
C GLY A 97 13.03 -3.70 -4.22
N ALA A 98 13.76 -3.95 -3.14
CA ALA A 98 14.84 -4.93 -3.09
C ALA A 98 14.30 -6.36 -3.20
N GLY A 99 13.13 -6.70 -2.63
CA GLY A 99 12.52 -8.02 -2.78
C GLY A 99 12.24 -8.39 -4.24
N SER A 100 11.96 -7.40 -5.10
CA SER A 100 11.88 -7.59 -6.55
C SER A 100 13.25 -7.82 -7.23
N VAL A 101 14.35 -7.56 -6.53
CA VAL A 101 15.76 -7.67 -6.98
C VAL A 101 16.52 -8.80 -6.24
N THR A 102 16.04 -9.26 -5.08
CA THR A 102 16.75 -10.21 -4.20
C THR A 102 16.79 -11.63 -4.77
N VAL A 103 15.94 -11.96 -5.74
CA VAL A 103 16.08 -13.19 -6.55
C VAL A 103 17.23 -13.10 -7.59
N THR A 104 18.07 -12.06 -7.55
CA THR A 104 19.18 -11.92 -8.51
C THR A 104 20.54 -11.57 -7.89
N LEU A 105 20.67 -11.53 -6.56
CA LEU A 105 21.96 -11.26 -5.91
C LEU A 105 22.36 -12.34 -4.90
N LEU A 106 22.48 -13.57 -5.41
CA LEU A 106 23.53 -14.46 -4.93
C LEU A 106 24.74 -14.29 -5.87
N PRO A 107 25.82 -13.60 -5.45
CA PRO A 107 27.12 -14.00 -5.91
C PRO A 107 27.53 -15.22 -5.06
N LEU A 108 27.36 -16.40 -5.65
CA LEU A 108 28.34 -17.46 -5.52
C LEU A 108 29.73 -16.86 -5.79
N SER A 109 30.56 -16.73 -4.76
CA SER A 109 32.01 -16.57 -4.87
C SER A 109 32.56 -16.85 -3.46
N ASP A 110 32.67 -18.13 -3.10
CA ASP A 110 33.83 -19.00 -3.32
C ASP A 110 35.08 -18.49 -2.57
N ALA A 111 35.72 -19.45 -1.93
CA ALA A 111 36.81 -19.33 -0.98
C ALA A 111 38.05 -18.65 -1.60
N PRO A 112 39.00 -18.20 -0.76
CA PRO A 112 40.02 -19.14 -0.31
C PRO A 112 40.16 -19.28 1.21
#